data_AF-A0A2R6FYW2-F1
#
_entry.id   AF-A0A2R6FYW2-F1
#
_cell.length_a   1.000
_cell.length_b   1.000
_cell.length_c   1.000
_cell.angle_alpha   90.00
_cell.angle_beta   90.00
_cell.angle_gamma   90.00
#
_symmetry.space_group_name_H-M   'P 1'
#
loop_
_entity.id
_entity.type
_entity.pdbx_description
1 polymer ?
#
loop_
_entity_poly.entity_id
_entity_poly.type
_entity_poly.pdbx_seq_one_letter_code
_entity_poly.pdbx_strand_id
1 'polypeptide(L)'
;MTRSERERWDERYRTEEFEPSTSPSPLLRAYIDTLPSGRALDVATGTGRNALALAENGHAVDAIDISGEALKRAREHERERYREREHGDGSEQSGEDSLAIEWVRADIDEYDFSESTYAAINVSYYHGLDRLTDIKRALKPGGMLLYEHHLRSADPVESGPSTDRFRFGSNELLRACLDLTILRYEERTTERDGRTGARVYLLARRSSGPAQTYPREPTPIE
;
A
#
# COMPACT_ATOMS: atom_id res chain seq x y z
N MET A 1 11.41 1.37 -17.64
CA MET A 1 10.21 0.93 -18.39
C MET A 1 9.84 1.91 -19.50
N THR A 2 8.91 1.60 -20.41
CA THR A 2 8.61 2.46 -21.58
C THR A 2 7.44 3.42 -21.33
N ARG A 3 7.41 4.54 -22.06
CA ARG A 3 6.31 5.53 -22.17
C ARG A 3 4.89 4.90 -22.20
N SER A 4 4.77 3.67 -22.68
CA SER A 4 3.55 2.86 -22.76
C SER A 4 2.86 2.54 -21.42
N GLU A 5 3.60 2.28 -20.33
CA GLU A 5 2.96 1.88 -19.05
C GLU A 5 2.33 3.07 -18.32
N ARG A 6 2.99 4.22 -18.40
CA ARG A 6 2.44 5.50 -17.93
C ARG A 6 1.16 5.86 -18.66
N GLU A 7 1.17 5.83 -20.00
CA GLU A 7 0.02 6.16 -20.83
C GLU A 7 -1.16 5.20 -20.54
N ARG A 8 -0.88 3.90 -20.36
CA ARG A 8 -1.87 2.89 -19.98
C ARG A 8 -2.51 3.15 -18.61
N TRP A 9 -1.73 3.49 -17.59
CA TRP A 9 -2.27 3.77 -16.26
C TRP A 9 -3.00 5.11 -16.21
N ASP A 10 -2.47 6.15 -16.85
CA ASP A 10 -3.18 7.43 -16.97
C ASP A 10 -4.53 7.23 -17.70
N GLU A 11 -4.58 6.43 -18.76
CA GLU A 11 -5.85 6.13 -19.45
C GLU A 11 -6.84 5.38 -18.56
N ARG A 12 -6.38 4.34 -17.85
CA ARG A 12 -7.21 3.58 -16.89
C ARG A 12 -7.78 4.47 -15.78
N TYR A 13 -7.00 5.44 -15.29
CA TYR A 13 -7.47 6.40 -14.29
C TYR A 13 -8.22 7.58 -14.88
N ARG A 14 -8.31 7.79 -16.20
CA ARG A 14 -9.21 8.79 -16.80
C ARG A 14 -10.62 8.27 -16.97
N THR A 15 -10.77 6.99 -17.30
CA THR A 15 -12.09 6.37 -17.47
C THR A 15 -12.82 6.26 -16.13
N GLU A 16 -14.08 6.71 -16.07
CA GLU A 16 -14.96 6.61 -14.89
C GLU A 16 -15.31 5.16 -14.53
N GLU A 17 -15.07 4.19 -15.42
CA GLU A 17 -15.35 2.77 -15.18
C GLU A 17 -14.43 2.12 -14.11
N PHE A 18 -13.36 2.79 -13.68
CA PHE A 18 -12.50 2.34 -12.58
C PHE A 18 -12.57 3.32 -11.41
N GLU A 19 -13.51 3.07 -10.49
CA GLU A 19 -13.58 3.72 -9.18
C GLU A 19 -12.89 2.84 -8.14
N PRO A 20 -11.64 3.15 -7.74
CA PRO A 20 -10.97 2.41 -6.67
C PRO A 20 -11.69 2.66 -5.35
N SER A 21 -11.71 1.66 -4.48
CA SER A 21 -12.21 1.84 -3.11
C SER A 21 -11.50 2.99 -2.41
N THR A 22 -12.25 3.79 -1.67
CA THR A 22 -11.73 4.87 -0.82
C THR A 22 -11.33 4.39 0.58
N SER A 23 -11.67 3.15 0.94
CA SER A 23 -11.23 2.52 2.20
C SER A 23 -9.81 1.95 2.05
N PRO A 24 -8.99 1.93 3.12
CA PRO A 24 -7.67 1.32 3.08
C PRO A 24 -7.73 -0.17 2.71
N SER A 25 -6.60 -0.74 2.30
CA SER A 25 -6.45 -2.17 2.08
C SER A 25 -6.84 -2.97 3.33
N PRO A 26 -7.45 -4.17 3.18
CA PRO A 26 -7.77 -5.03 4.32
C PRO A 26 -6.56 -5.27 5.24
N LEU A 27 -5.37 -5.48 4.67
CA LEU A 27 -4.15 -5.64 5.45
C LEU A 27 -3.75 -4.38 6.20
N LEU A 28 -3.72 -3.21 5.53
CA LEU A 28 -3.37 -1.96 6.19
C LEU A 28 -4.37 -1.64 7.31
N ARG A 29 -5.67 -1.73 7.02
CA ARG A 29 -6.75 -1.50 7.99
C ARG A 29 -6.57 -2.35 9.25
N ALA A 30 -6.18 -3.62 9.11
CA ALA A 30 -6.01 -4.53 10.23
C ALA A 30 -4.83 -4.17 11.15
N TYR A 31 -3.78 -3.53 10.61
CA TYR A 31 -2.52 -3.32 11.31
C TYR A 31 -2.12 -1.86 11.50
N ILE A 32 -2.88 -0.90 10.98
CA ILE A 32 -2.50 0.51 10.96
C ILE A 32 -2.15 1.04 12.36
N ASP A 33 -2.93 0.67 13.39
CA ASP A 33 -2.71 1.09 14.78
C ASP A 33 -1.51 0.40 15.47
N THR A 34 -0.89 -0.57 14.79
CA THR A 34 0.27 -1.30 15.30
C THR A 34 1.59 -0.86 14.64
N LEU A 35 1.51 0.04 13.65
CA LEU A 35 2.67 0.49 12.90
C LEU A 35 3.60 1.34 13.77
N PRO A 36 4.92 1.21 13.61
CA PRO A 36 5.85 2.10 14.30
C PRO A 36 5.66 3.55 13.82
N SER A 37 5.62 4.50 14.75
CA SER A 37 5.51 5.93 14.40
C SER A 37 6.66 6.39 13.52
N GLY A 38 6.39 7.34 12.63
CA GLY A 38 7.39 7.96 11.76
C GLY A 38 6.94 8.00 10.30
N ARG A 39 7.89 8.28 9.40
CA ARG A 39 7.62 8.40 7.96
C ARG A 39 7.19 7.05 7.38
N ALA A 40 6.12 7.03 6.60
CA ALA A 40 5.63 5.87 5.86
C ALA A 40 5.77 6.06 4.35
N LEU A 41 5.80 4.96 3.61
CA LEU A 41 5.79 4.96 2.15
C LEU A 41 4.60 4.15 1.64
N ASP A 42 3.84 4.72 0.69
CA ASP A 42 2.81 4.00 -0.05
C ASP A 42 3.24 3.85 -1.53
N VAL A 43 3.59 2.62 -1.91
CA VAL A 43 4.13 2.29 -3.23
C VAL A 43 2.99 1.96 -4.18
N ALA A 44 2.99 2.61 -5.37
CA ALA A 44 1.89 2.54 -6.34
C ALA A 44 0.56 2.96 -5.68
N THR A 45 0.56 4.17 -5.10
CA THR A 45 -0.52 4.67 -4.23
C THR A 45 -1.86 4.80 -4.97
N GLY A 46 -1.86 4.88 -6.30
CA GLY A 46 -3.05 5.09 -7.11
C GLY A 46 -3.76 6.38 -6.69
N THR A 47 -5.03 6.26 -6.29
CA THR A 47 -5.85 7.39 -5.85
C THR A 47 -5.72 7.69 -4.34
N GLY A 48 -4.70 7.14 -3.68
CA GLY A 48 -4.28 7.59 -2.36
C GLY A 48 -4.98 6.97 -1.15
N ARG A 49 -5.85 5.97 -1.32
CA ARG A 49 -6.66 5.40 -0.21
C ARG A 49 -5.84 4.94 1.00
N ASN A 50 -4.66 4.37 0.74
CA ASN A 50 -3.76 3.87 1.78
C ASN A 50 -2.89 4.98 2.35
N ALA A 51 -2.33 5.83 1.49
CA ALA A 51 -1.57 7.02 1.90
C ALA A 51 -2.38 7.95 2.81
N LEU A 52 -3.65 8.21 2.46
CA LEU A 52 -4.57 8.97 3.29
C LEU A 52 -4.73 8.30 4.66
N ALA A 53 -5.12 7.02 4.71
CA ALA A 53 -5.29 6.30 5.98
C ALA A 53 -4.03 6.34 6.86
N LEU A 54 -2.84 6.16 6.28
CA LEU A 54 -1.56 6.28 6.99
C LEU A 54 -1.37 7.68 7.58
N ALA A 55 -1.61 8.73 6.81
CA ALA A 55 -1.46 10.11 7.28
C ALA A 55 -2.50 10.46 8.35
N GLU A 56 -3.72 9.94 8.22
CA GLU A 56 -4.78 10.07 9.22
C GLU A 56 -4.42 9.35 10.54
N ASN A 57 -3.57 8.32 10.49
CA ASN A 57 -2.98 7.65 11.65
C ASN A 57 -1.70 8.36 12.18
N GLY A 58 -1.38 9.56 11.66
CA GLY A 58 -0.27 10.38 12.15
C GLY A 58 1.10 10.09 11.51
N HIS A 59 1.15 9.34 10.41
CA HIS A 59 2.38 9.19 9.63
C HIS A 59 2.62 10.41 8.72
N ALA A 60 3.89 10.79 8.55
CA ALA A 60 4.29 11.57 7.37
C ALA A 60 4.45 10.59 6.20
N VAL A 61 3.77 10.79 5.09
CA VAL A 61 3.67 9.78 4.02
C VAL A 61 4.31 10.28 2.75
N ASP A 62 5.21 9.49 2.17
CA ASP A 62 5.58 9.63 0.77
C ASP A 62 4.67 8.68 -0.03
N ALA A 63 3.92 9.20 -1.01
CA ALA A 63 2.93 8.44 -1.77
C ALA A 63 3.29 8.49 -3.25
N ILE A 64 3.74 7.35 -3.80
CA ILE A 64 4.36 7.30 -5.14
C ILE A 64 3.42 6.64 -6.13
N ASP A 65 3.18 7.29 -7.27
CA ASP A 65 2.57 6.66 -8.43
C ASP A 65 3.17 7.19 -9.74
N ILE A 66 3.15 6.36 -10.79
CA ILE A 66 3.59 6.77 -12.13
C ILE A 66 2.54 7.65 -12.82
N SER A 67 1.26 7.44 -12.47
CA SER A 67 0.12 8.11 -13.08
C SER A 67 -0.08 9.50 -12.50
N GLY A 68 -0.03 10.50 -13.39
CA GLY A 68 -0.33 11.88 -13.00
C GLY A 68 -1.81 12.07 -12.69
N GLU A 69 -2.68 11.34 -13.39
CA GLU A 69 -4.13 11.39 -13.20
C GLU A 69 -4.55 10.75 -11.88
N ALA A 70 -3.93 9.62 -11.50
CA ALA A 70 -4.17 9.00 -10.20
C ALA A 70 -3.80 9.94 -9.05
N LEU A 71 -2.63 10.58 -9.12
CA LEU A 71 -2.17 11.55 -8.14
C LEU A 71 -3.00 12.85 -8.14
N LYS A 72 -3.63 13.21 -9.26
CA LYS A 72 -4.58 14.32 -9.30
C LYS A 72 -5.82 13.98 -8.47
N ARG A 73 -6.43 12.82 -8.72
CA ARG A 73 -7.58 12.31 -7.94
C ARG A 73 -7.23 12.11 -6.45
N ALA A 74 -6.01 11.66 -6.16
CA ALA A 74 -5.54 11.50 -4.78
C ALA A 74 -5.54 12.82 -3.99
N ARG A 75 -5.07 13.92 -4.63
CA ARG A 75 -5.14 15.26 -4.04
C ARG A 75 -6.57 15.79 -3.91
N GLU A 76 -7.49 15.38 -4.78
CA GLU A 76 -8.91 15.72 -4.66
C GLU A 76 -9.53 15.01 -3.45
N HIS A 77 -9.28 13.71 -3.27
CA HIS A 77 -9.71 12.95 -2.09
C HIS A 77 -9.12 13.51 -0.79
N GLU A 78 -7.84 13.92 -0.79
CA GLU A 78 -7.22 14.58 0.36
C GLU A 78 -7.99 15.85 0.77
N ARG A 79 -8.34 16.69 -0.20
CA ARG A 79 -9.12 17.91 0.04
C ARG A 79 -10.53 17.61 0.54
N GLU A 80 -11.17 16.56 0.02
CA GLU A 80 -12.48 16.11 0.50
C GLU A 80 -12.42 15.65 1.95
N ARG A 81 -11.44 14.80 2.32
CA ARG A 81 -11.20 14.37 3.71
C ARG A 81 -10.98 15.54 4.65
N TYR A 82 -10.21 16.54 4.22
CA TYR A 82 -9.97 17.75 5.00
C TYR A 82 -11.28 18.53 5.26
N ARG A 83 -12.11 18.73 4.22
CA ARG A 83 -13.41 19.41 4.36
C ARG A 83 -14.39 18.66 5.26
N GLU A 84 -14.43 17.33 5.15
CA GLU A 84 -15.26 16.48 6.02
C GLU A 84 -14.88 16.64 7.51
N ARG A 85 -13.58 16.82 7.79
CA ARG A 85 -13.07 17.05 9.16
C ARG A 85 -13.40 18.44 9.68
N GLU A 86 -13.21 19.49 8.87
CA GLU A 86 -13.51 20.88 9.28
C GLU A 86 -15.00 21.09 9.58
N HIS A 87 -15.91 20.43 8.84
CA HIS A 87 -17.35 20.55 9.08
C HIS A 87 -17.87 19.70 10.26
N GLY A 88 -17.03 18.87 10.88
CA GLY A 88 -17.44 17.93 11.93
C GLY A 88 -17.35 18.43 13.38
N ASP A 89 -16.51 19.45 13.67
CA ASP A 89 -16.20 19.85 15.06
C ASP A 89 -16.56 21.30 15.42
N GLY A 90 -16.99 22.15 14.47
CA GLY A 90 -17.38 23.54 14.77
C GLY A 90 -16.26 24.41 15.35
N SER A 91 -15.02 23.93 15.38
CA SER A 91 -13.82 24.67 15.72
C SER A 91 -13.32 25.39 14.48
N GLU A 92 -13.25 26.72 14.54
CA GLU A 92 -12.58 27.56 13.53
C GLU A 92 -11.06 27.34 13.63
N GLN A 93 -10.57 26.21 13.13
CA GLN A 93 -9.14 25.96 12.98
C GLN A 93 -8.69 26.54 11.63
N SER A 94 -8.53 27.86 11.58
CA SER A 94 -7.90 28.53 10.44
C SER A 94 -6.39 28.27 10.43
N GLY A 95 -5.93 27.30 9.62
CA GLY A 95 -4.51 27.17 9.25
C GLY A 95 -4.11 25.75 8.85
N GLU A 96 -3.70 25.58 7.58
CA GLU A 96 -2.79 24.54 7.03
C GLU A 96 -2.58 23.21 7.80
N ASP A 97 -3.63 22.50 8.21
CA ASP A 97 -3.50 21.10 8.68
C ASP A 97 -3.84 20.13 7.53
N SER A 98 -3.19 20.34 6.36
CA SER A 98 -3.17 19.30 5.33
C SER A 98 -2.51 18.07 5.91
N LEU A 99 -3.06 16.89 5.61
CA LEU A 99 -2.40 15.62 5.92
C LEU A 99 -0.93 15.68 5.43
N ALA A 100 0.00 15.15 6.22
CA ALA A 100 1.42 15.22 5.91
C ALA A 100 1.80 14.23 4.79
N ILE A 101 1.27 14.44 3.57
CA ILE A 101 1.44 13.57 2.41
C ILE A 101 2.20 14.29 1.31
N GLU A 102 3.32 13.70 0.90
CA GLU A 102 4.06 14.09 -0.29
C GLU A 102 3.63 13.19 -1.47
N TRP A 103 2.87 13.76 -2.42
CA TRP A 103 2.41 13.06 -3.62
C TRP A 103 3.47 13.08 -4.73
N VAL A 104 4.25 12.01 -4.82
CA VAL A 104 5.40 11.90 -5.72
C VAL A 104 5.00 11.21 -7.02
N ARG A 105 5.16 11.92 -8.15
CA ARG A 105 5.07 11.29 -9.47
C ARG A 105 6.40 10.67 -9.87
N ALA A 106 6.54 9.36 -9.76
CA ALA A 106 7.76 8.64 -10.14
C ALA A 106 7.46 7.26 -10.73
N ASP A 107 8.39 6.78 -11.56
CA ASP A 107 8.44 5.36 -11.94
C ASP A 107 9.10 4.60 -10.78
N ILE A 108 8.44 3.56 -10.28
CA ILE A 108 8.94 2.73 -9.17
C ILE A 108 10.24 2.03 -9.58
N ASP A 109 10.45 1.74 -10.87
CA ASP A 109 11.69 1.13 -11.35
C ASP A 109 12.90 2.09 -11.28
N GLU A 110 12.65 3.39 -11.28
CA GLU A 110 13.68 4.45 -11.24
C GLU A 110 13.71 5.18 -9.89
N TYR A 111 12.72 4.94 -9.03
CA TYR A 111 12.63 5.60 -7.74
C TYR A 111 13.80 5.22 -6.83
N ASP A 112 14.36 6.24 -6.17
CA ASP A 112 15.44 6.09 -5.19
C ASP A 112 14.86 5.79 -3.80
N PHE A 113 14.90 4.51 -3.44
CA PHE A 113 14.48 4.04 -2.12
C PHE A 113 15.59 4.31 -1.09
N SER A 114 15.59 5.52 -0.54
CA SER A 114 16.55 5.95 0.48
C SER A 114 16.60 4.96 1.66
N GLU A 115 17.78 4.41 1.94
CA GLU A 115 17.96 3.37 2.96
C GLU A 115 17.53 3.83 4.36
N SER A 116 16.94 2.92 5.14
CA SER A 116 16.59 3.14 6.55
C SER A 116 15.77 4.41 6.83
N THR A 117 14.83 4.74 5.93
CA THR A 117 14.01 5.96 5.99
C THR A 117 12.65 5.73 6.64
N TYR A 118 12.00 4.62 6.28
CA TYR A 118 10.57 4.42 6.54
C TYR A 118 10.30 3.53 7.75
N ALA A 119 9.41 3.99 8.62
CA ALA A 119 8.88 3.21 9.74
C ALA A 119 7.85 2.16 9.26
N ALA A 120 7.13 2.46 8.19
CA ALA A 120 6.22 1.53 7.52
C ALA A 120 6.29 1.69 5.99
N ILE A 121 6.19 0.60 5.25
CA ILE A 121 6.03 0.61 3.80
C ILE A 121 4.82 -0.26 3.46
N ASN A 122 3.87 0.31 2.72
CA ASN A 122 2.71 -0.39 2.18
C ASN A 122 2.88 -0.61 0.68
N VAL A 123 2.62 -1.84 0.23
CA VAL A 123 2.56 -2.22 -1.18
C VAL A 123 1.23 -2.95 -1.39
N SER A 124 0.32 -2.38 -2.17
CA SER A 124 -0.99 -2.98 -2.43
C SER A 124 -1.23 -3.09 -3.93
N TYR A 125 -1.47 -4.30 -4.43
CA TYR A 125 -1.81 -4.57 -5.83
C TYR A 125 -0.75 -4.14 -6.87
N TYR A 126 0.49 -3.91 -6.44
CA TYR A 126 1.63 -3.69 -7.31
C TYR A 126 2.56 -4.91 -7.27
N HIS A 127 2.95 -5.41 -8.44
CA HIS A 127 3.86 -6.54 -8.56
C HIS A 127 5.31 -6.02 -8.66
N GLY A 128 5.94 -5.76 -7.52
CA GLY A 128 7.21 -5.05 -7.39
C GLY A 128 8.40 -5.92 -6.97
N LEU A 129 8.42 -7.20 -7.37
CA LEU A 129 9.49 -8.14 -6.97
C LEU A 129 10.90 -7.62 -7.30
N ASP A 130 11.07 -7.02 -8.47
CA ASP A 130 12.38 -6.55 -8.94
C ASP A 130 12.95 -5.42 -8.06
N ARG A 131 12.10 -4.62 -7.43
CA ARG A 131 12.48 -3.54 -6.49
C ARG A 131 12.34 -3.94 -5.02
N LEU A 132 11.91 -5.17 -4.71
CA LEU A 132 11.62 -5.59 -3.33
C LEU A 132 12.86 -5.53 -2.43
N THR A 133 14.05 -5.81 -2.95
CA THR A 133 15.30 -5.65 -2.20
C THR A 133 15.51 -4.22 -1.72
N ASP A 134 15.28 -3.24 -2.59
CA ASP A 134 15.46 -1.81 -2.27
C ASP A 134 14.38 -1.33 -1.30
N ILE A 135 13.12 -1.75 -1.53
CA ILE A 135 11.99 -1.51 -0.62
C ILE A 135 12.32 -2.01 0.79
N LYS A 136 12.84 -3.24 0.92
CA LYS A 136 13.21 -3.80 2.23
C LYS A 136 14.35 -3.03 2.91
N ARG A 137 15.33 -2.52 2.13
CA ARG A 137 16.44 -1.70 2.66
C ARG A 137 15.98 -0.32 3.12
N ALA A 138 14.95 0.24 2.50
CA ALA A 138 14.38 1.52 2.88
C ALA A 138 13.64 1.51 4.22
N LEU A 139 13.25 0.33 4.73
CA LEU A 139 12.71 0.20 6.08
C LEU A 139 13.77 0.58 7.12
N LYS A 140 13.41 1.36 8.13
CA LYS A 140 14.21 1.52 9.35
C LYS A 140 14.37 0.17 10.09
N PRO A 141 15.42 -0.01 10.92
CA PRO A 141 15.41 -1.06 11.93
C PRO A 141 14.11 -1.00 12.76
N GLY A 142 13.42 -2.13 12.87
CA GLY A 142 12.10 -2.25 13.50
C GLY A 142 10.91 -1.84 12.64
N GLY A 143 11.14 -1.31 11.43
CA GLY A 143 10.12 -0.90 10.49
C GLY A 143 9.33 -2.08 9.90
N MET A 144 8.11 -1.82 9.45
CA MET A 144 7.17 -2.84 8.98
C MET A 144 6.87 -2.74 7.47
N LEU A 145 6.87 -3.89 6.80
CA LEU A 145 6.38 -4.07 5.43
C LEU A 145 5.00 -4.70 5.46
N LEU A 146 4.05 -4.04 4.80
CA LEU A 146 2.72 -4.57 4.51
C LEU A 146 2.64 -4.81 3.01
N TYR A 147 2.35 -6.04 2.59
CA TYR A 147 2.24 -6.39 1.18
C TYR A 147 1.00 -7.26 0.97
N GLU A 148 0.02 -6.72 0.23
CA GLU A 148 -1.10 -7.50 -0.29
C GLU A 148 -1.12 -7.52 -1.82
N HIS A 149 -1.39 -8.70 -2.40
CA HIS A 149 -1.42 -8.85 -3.86
C HIS A 149 -2.23 -10.06 -4.32
N HIS A 150 -2.35 -10.24 -5.63
CA HIS A 150 -3.04 -11.36 -6.26
C HIS A 150 -2.13 -12.59 -6.41
N LEU A 151 -2.71 -13.77 -6.18
CA LEU A 151 -2.09 -15.07 -6.42
C LEU A 151 -2.50 -15.65 -7.77
N ARG A 152 -1.65 -16.52 -8.31
CA ARG A 152 -2.02 -17.53 -9.30
C ARG A 152 -2.88 -18.58 -8.60
N SER A 153 -3.91 -19.06 -9.27
CA SER A 153 -4.86 -20.03 -8.72
C SER A 153 -5.07 -21.17 -9.70
N ALA A 154 -5.09 -22.39 -9.20
CA ALA A 154 -5.52 -23.55 -9.99
C ALA A 154 -7.04 -23.54 -10.20
N ASP A 155 -7.78 -23.03 -9.21
CA ASP A 155 -9.22 -22.81 -9.31
C ASP A 155 -9.52 -21.50 -10.05
N PRO A 156 -10.59 -21.44 -10.85
CA PRO A 156 -11.01 -20.20 -11.52
C PRO A 156 -11.22 -19.07 -10.52
N VAL A 157 -10.73 -17.87 -10.86
CA VAL A 157 -10.97 -16.64 -10.11
C VAL A 157 -11.53 -15.58 -11.03
N GLU A 158 -12.45 -14.78 -10.51
CA GLU A 158 -13.19 -13.76 -11.26
C GLU A 158 -12.63 -12.36 -11.06
N SER A 159 -11.63 -12.20 -10.18
CA SER A 159 -11.02 -10.90 -9.84
C SER A 159 -9.49 -10.89 -9.92
N GLY A 160 -8.94 -9.69 -10.13
CA GLY A 160 -7.50 -9.42 -10.26
C GLY A 160 -7.01 -9.36 -11.72
N PRO A 161 -5.68 -9.35 -11.94
CA PRO A 161 -5.09 -9.29 -13.27
C PRO A 161 -5.57 -10.41 -14.19
N SER A 162 -5.81 -10.10 -15.46
CA SER A 162 -6.25 -11.07 -16.47
C SER A 162 -5.19 -12.10 -16.86
N THR A 163 -3.93 -11.92 -16.43
CA THR A 163 -2.82 -12.81 -16.75
C THR A 163 -1.96 -13.10 -15.52
N ASP A 164 -1.29 -14.25 -15.51
CA ASP A 164 -0.39 -14.69 -14.44
C ASP A 164 0.89 -13.88 -14.31
N ARG A 165 1.23 -13.07 -15.33
CA ARG A 165 2.41 -12.22 -15.35
C ARG A 165 2.47 -11.25 -14.15
N PHE A 166 1.30 -10.84 -13.64
CA PHE A 166 1.19 -9.90 -12.52
C PHE A 166 0.67 -10.58 -11.25
N ARG A 167 0.76 -11.90 -11.15
CA ARG A 167 0.29 -12.69 -10.01
C ARG A 167 1.44 -13.48 -9.40
N PHE A 168 1.49 -13.50 -8.07
CA PHE A 168 2.46 -14.31 -7.33
C PHE A 168 2.11 -15.79 -7.42
N GLY A 169 3.12 -16.65 -7.55
CA GLY A 169 3.00 -18.06 -7.26
C GLY A 169 2.92 -18.32 -5.75
N SER A 170 2.50 -19.54 -5.39
CA SER A 170 2.42 -19.92 -3.98
C SER A 170 3.78 -19.85 -3.28
N ASN A 171 3.78 -19.21 -2.12
CA ASN A 171 4.92 -18.89 -1.27
C ASN A 171 6.00 -18.04 -1.94
N GLU A 172 5.76 -17.45 -3.11
CA GLU A 172 6.74 -16.63 -3.81
C GLU A 172 7.09 -15.38 -2.99
N LEU A 173 6.05 -14.64 -2.56
CA LEU A 173 6.22 -13.46 -1.72
C LEU A 173 6.81 -13.79 -0.35
N LEU A 174 6.40 -14.92 0.27
CA LEU A 174 7.00 -15.39 1.52
C LEU A 174 8.50 -15.58 1.37
N ARG A 175 8.93 -16.38 0.38
CA ARG A 175 10.34 -16.70 0.15
C ARG A 175 11.17 -15.45 -0.12
N ALA A 176 10.61 -14.49 -0.84
CA ALA A 176 11.27 -13.22 -1.14
C ALA A 176 11.48 -12.31 0.10
N CYS A 177 10.78 -12.59 1.20
CA CYS A 177 10.80 -11.80 2.43
C CYS A 177 11.35 -12.57 3.66
N LEU A 178 11.92 -13.77 3.48
CA LEU A 178 12.47 -14.56 4.60
C LEU A 178 13.72 -13.94 5.26
N ASP A 179 14.28 -12.89 4.68
CA ASP A 179 15.31 -12.04 5.28
C ASP A 179 14.74 -10.98 6.25
N LEU A 180 13.41 -10.86 6.33
CA LEU A 180 12.69 -10.13 7.36
C LEU A 180 12.08 -11.11 8.38
N THR A 181 11.66 -10.60 9.53
CA THR A 181 10.84 -11.41 10.43
C THR A 181 9.38 -11.38 9.99
N ILE A 182 8.85 -12.52 9.57
CA ILE A 182 7.46 -12.67 9.17
C ILE A 182 6.56 -12.66 10.42
N LEU A 183 5.62 -11.72 10.47
CA LEU A 183 4.63 -11.59 11.54
C LEU A 183 3.28 -12.18 11.13
N ARG A 184 2.92 -12.07 9.86
CA ARG A 184 1.77 -12.75 9.26
C ARG A 184 2.06 -13.11 7.83
N TYR A 185 1.62 -14.30 7.44
CA TYR A 185 1.56 -14.74 6.07
C TYR A 185 0.27 -15.52 5.85
N GLU A 186 -0.51 -15.13 4.85
CA GLU A 186 -1.78 -15.77 4.54
C GLU A 186 -1.98 -15.78 3.02
N GLU A 187 -2.20 -16.97 2.46
CA GLU A 187 -2.71 -17.16 1.11
C GLU A 187 -4.13 -17.68 1.23
N ARG A 188 -5.12 -16.99 0.64
CA ARG A 188 -6.51 -17.43 0.70
C ARG A 188 -7.32 -17.02 -0.52
N THR A 189 -8.43 -17.72 -0.70
CA THR A 189 -9.53 -17.26 -1.55
C THR A 189 -10.30 -16.15 -0.83
N THR A 190 -10.74 -15.15 -1.57
CA THR A 190 -11.53 -14.02 -1.08
C THR A 190 -12.74 -13.80 -1.96
N GLU A 191 -13.86 -13.47 -1.36
CA GLU A 191 -15.06 -13.00 -2.05
C GLU A 191 -15.16 -11.48 -1.90
N ARG A 192 -15.33 -10.76 -3.01
CA ARG A 192 -15.60 -9.31 -2.97
C ARG A 192 -16.58 -8.95 -4.06
N ASP A 193 -17.66 -8.27 -3.69
CA ASP A 193 -18.74 -7.85 -4.59
C ASP A 193 -19.29 -9.04 -5.41
N GLY A 194 -19.37 -10.22 -4.76
CA GLY A 194 -19.81 -11.48 -5.35
C GLY A 194 -18.83 -12.11 -6.34
N ARG A 195 -17.57 -11.67 -6.38
CA ARG A 195 -16.53 -12.18 -7.26
C ARG A 195 -15.42 -12.85 -6.46
N THR A 196 -15.09 -14.08 -6.85
CA THR A 196 -13.99 -14.83 -6.23
C THR A 196 -12.62 -14.29 -6.66
N GLY A 197 -11.65 -14.29 -5.76
CA GLY A 197 -10.25 -13.94 -6.00
C GLY A 197 -9.32 -14.78 -5.15
N ALA A 198 -8.04 -14.87 -5.53
CA ALA A 198 -6.99 -15.46 -4.71
C ALA A 198 -5.99 -14.38 -4.32
N ARG A 199 -5.70 -14.25 -3.03
CA ARG A 199 -4.88 -13.16 -2.47
C ARG A 199 -3.83 -13.66 -1.49
N VAL A 200 -2.71 -12.95 -1.48
CA VAL A 200 -1.65 -13.09 -0.50
C VAL A 200 -1.59 -11.84 0.37
N TYR A 201 -1.35 -12.05 1.66
CA TYR A 201 -1.17 -11.02 2.67
C TYR A 201 0.12 -11.30 3.45
N LEU A 202 1.03 -10.34 3.50
CA LEU A 202 2.29 -10.44 4.23
C LEU A 202 2.48 -9.21 5.11
N LEU A 203 2.70 -9.45 6.40
CA LEU A 203 3.24 -8.46 7.33
C LEU A 203 4.60 -8.96 7.79
N ALA A 204 5.64 -8.14 7.60
CA ALA A 204 6.99 -8.47 8.01
C ALA A 204 7.70 -7.28 8.67
N ARG A 205 8.71 -7.56 9.48
CA ARG A 205 9.49 -6.57 10.22
C ARG A 205 10.96 -6.65 9.88
N ARG A 206 11.61 -5.50 9.67
CA ARG A 206 13.07 -5.41 9.54
C ARG A 206 13.71 -5.50 10.92
N SER A 207 13.96 -6.71 11.39
CA SER A 207 14.48 -6.95 12.74
C SER A 207 15.97 -7.27 12.74
N SER A 208 16.61 -7.16 13.90
CA SER A 208 18.01 -7.56 14.11
C SER A 208 18.09 -8.66 15.15
N GLY A 209 18.72 -9.79 14.80
CA GLY A 209 18.93 -10.90 15.73
C GLY A 209 17.69 -11.78 15.96
N PRO A 210 17.78 -12.74 16.90
CA PRO A 210 16.75 -13.78 17.08
C PRO A 210 15.56 -13.36 17.96
N ALA A 211 15.59 -12.16 18.56
CA ALA A 211 14.58 -11.69 19.50
C ALA A 211 13.97 -10.36 19.04
N GLN A 212 12.66 -10.21 19.23
CA GLN A 212 11.92 -8.99 18.87
C GLN A 212 10.59 -8.88 19.63
N THR A 213 10.02 -7.68 19.63
CA THR A 213 8.63 -7.44 20.07
C THR A 213 7.65 -7.83 18.96
N TYR A 214 6.50 -8.35 19.35
CA TYR A 214 5.41 -8.72 18.45
C TYR A 214 4.22 -7.77 18.65
N PRO A 215 3.51 -7.39 17.58
CA PRO A 215 2.27 -6.60 17.72
C PRO A 215 1.22 -7.42 18.49
N ARG A 216 0.30 -6.71 19.16
CA ARG A 216 -0.90 -7.34 19.74
C ARG A 216 -1.79 -7.87 18.61
N GLU A 217 -2.66 -8.82 18.94
CA GLU A 217 -3.55 -9.44 17.96
C GLU A 217 -4.32 -8.36 17.19
N PRO A 218 -4.16 -8.29 15.86
CA PRO A 218 -4.85 -7.32 15.01
C PRO A 218 -6.31 -7.71 14.82
N THR A 219 -7.13 -6.78 14.36
CA THR A 219 -8.46 -7.11 13.84
C THR A 219 -8.33 -8.13 12.69
N PRO A 220 -9.19 -9.16 12.60
CA PRO A 220 -9.20 -10.08 11.47
C PRO A 220 -9.25 -9.34 10.13
N ILE A 221 -8.49 -9.83 9.16
CA ILE A 221 -8.57 -9.34 7.78
C ILE A 221 -9.87 -9.90 7.20
N GLU A 222 -10.89 -9.06 7.09
CA GLU A 222 -12.13 -9.33 6.36
C GLU A 222 -11.94 -9.02 4.86
#